data_AF-A0A8J3LUM6-F1
#
_entry.id   AF-A0A8J3LUM6-F1
#
_cell.length_a   1.000
_cell.length_b   1.000
_cell.length_c   1.000
_cell.angle_alpha   90.00
_cell.angle_beta   90.00
_cell.angle_gamma   90.00
#
_symmetry.space_group_name_H-M   'P 1'
#
loop_
_entity.id
_entity.type
_entity.pdbx_description
1 polymer ?
#
loop_
_entity_poly.entity_id
_entity_poly.type
_entity_poly.pdbx_seq_one_letter_code
_entity_poly.pdbx_strand_id
1 'polypeptide(L)'
;MGGEPVRIGVSVSSPLLPEVIAALSGVPPETAVLVVGAPPGTSSAQVDEALMPLRAELAGSQVESLSCRNLRDLWAACDVVAAINPPKRYDPTRHARPLPPGPLASSLRGLVTGEPSSTDNPGPVTVRGSEPVIPRVFHRIWLGGPLPERERRFGETWAERHPGWEMRLWHEGNLPPLVNRAEFAAATSPAQKADILRYELLLTYGGVYLDTDFECYRCIEPLLAGVRAFAAREDACWVAIGVLGCVPRHPFFAAVVAALPDAVAWRPGRPPNEQTGPEFFSRVLVEQEALGREVPTVFGPELFYPYRPTEPHRAGEHFPQAYAAHHWARSWVGSTGI
;
A
#
# COMPACT_ATOMS: atom_id res chain seq x y z
N MET A 1 5.25 -17.44 -34.98
CA MET A 1 5.37 -15.97 -34.88
C MET A 1 5.92 -15.69 -33.49
N GLY A 2 7.23 -15.49 -33.37
CA GLY A 2 7.89 -15.33 -32.07
C GLY A 2 7.62 -13.94 -31.51
N GLY A 3 6.87 -13.88 -30.41
CA GLY A 3 6.70 -12.64 -29.63
C GLY A 3 7.97 -12.33 -28.84
N GLU A 4 8.12 -11.09 -28.38
CA GLU A 4 9.19 -10.77 -27.44
C GLU A 4 8.94 -11.47 -26.09
N PRO A 5 10.00 -11.90 -25.37
CA PRO A 5 9.84 -12.56 -24.08
C PRO A 5 9.17 -11.64 -23.06
N VAL A 6 8.38 -12.23 -22.16
CA VAL A 6 7.80 -11.53 -21.01
C VAL A 6 8.92 -11.08 -20.08
N ARG A 7 8.99 -9.80 -19.76
CA ARG A 7 10.00 -9.26 -18.85
C ARG A 7 9.42 -9.11 -17.45
N ILE A 8 10.10 -9.69 -16.46
CA ILE A 8 9.69 -9.69 -15.04
C ILE A 8 10.70 -8.88 -14.25
N GLY A 9 10.28 -7.71 -13.74
CA GLY A 9 11.12 -6.81 -12.97
C GLY A 9 11.10 -7.12 -11.47
N VAL A 10 12.26 -7.35 -10.86
CA VAL A 10 12.38 -7.60 -9.41
C VAL A 10 13.60 -6.91 -8.81
N SER A 11 13.48 -6.37 -7.60
CA SER A 11 14.64 -5.72 -6.96
C SER A 11 15.65 -6.77 -6.52
N VAL A 12 16.94 -6.48 -6.65
CA VAL A 12 18.02 -7.33 -6.10
C VAL A 12 17.87 -7.55 -4.59
N SER A 13 17.22 -6.62 -3.89
CA SER A 13 16.94 -6.70 -2.46
C SER A 13 15.51 -7.19 -2.15
N SER A 14 14.74 -7.65 -3.14
CA SER A 14 13.37 -8.10 -2.92
C SER A 14 13.36 -9.44 -2.17
N PRO A 15 12.54 -9.59 -1.11
CA PRO A 15 12.35 -10.88 -0.46
C PRO A 15 11.63 -11.91 -1.35
N LEU A 16 11.01 -11.47 -2.46
CA LEU A 16 10.31 -12.33 -3.42
C LEU A 16 11.25 -12.94 -4.46
N LEU A 17 12.50 -12.47 -4.53
CA LEU A 17 13.48 -12.91 -5.52
C LEU A 17 13.64 -14.45 -5.57
N PRO A 18 13.74 -15.19 -4.44
CA PRO A 18 13.81 -16.66 -4.48
C PRO A 18 12.58 -17.32 -5.13
N GLU A 19 11.39 -16.79 -4.89
CA GLU A 19 10.15 -17.32 -5.45
C GLU A 19 10.04 -17.02 -6.95
N VAL A 20 10.48 -15.84 -7.39
CA VAL A 20 10.55 -15.49 -8.83
C VAL A 20 11.53 -16.40 -9.57
N ILE A 21 12.70 -16.68 -8.99
CA ILE A 21 13.67 -17.61 -9.57
C ILE A 21 13.08 -19.01 -9.69
N ALA A 22 12.48 -19.52 -8.62
CA ALA A 22 11.86 -20.84 -8.62
C ALA A 22 10.74 -20.95 -9.67
N ALA A 23 9.98 -19.87 -9.91
CA ALA A 23 8.94 -19.83 -10.94
C ALA A 23 9.51 -19.80 -12.38
N LEU A 24 10.71 -19.25 -12.57
CA LEU A 24 11.37 -19.12 -13.86
C LEU A 24 12.36 -20.26 -14.18
N SER A 25 12.66 -21.10 -13.20
CA SER A 25 13.52 -22.27 -13.39
C SER A 25 12.91 -23.20 -14.44
N GLY A 26 13.68 -23.51 -15.48
CA GLY A 26 13.24 -24.34 -16.61
C GLY A 26 12.39 -23.61 -17.67
N VAL A 27 12.09 -22.31 -17.48
CA VAL A 27 11.44 -21.49 -18.50
C VAL A 27 12.47 -21.05 -19.54
N PRO A 28 12.22 -21.23 -20.85
CA PRO A 28 13.16 -20.80 -21.88
C PRO A 28 13.33 -19.27 -21.92
N PRO A 29 14.55 -18.73 -22.15
CA PRO A 29 14.81 -17.29 -22.19
C PRO A 29 14.02 -16.53 -23.27
N GLU A 30 13.64 -17.20 -24.36
CA GLU A 30 12.76 -16.67 -25.40
C GLU A 30 11.30 -16.47 -24.95
N THR A 31 10.93 -17.04 -23.80
CA THR A 31 9.59 -16.93 -23.22
C THR A 31 9.55 -15.89 -22.12
N ALA A 32 10.56 -15.87 -21.23
CA ALA A 32 10.62 -14.90 -20.14
C ALA A 32 12.05 -14.52 -19.77
N VAL A 33 12.23 -13.26 -19.36
CA VAL A 33 13.50 -12.69 -18.90
C VAL A 33 13.28 -12.01 -17.55
N LEU A 34 14.12 -12.36 -16.58
CA LEU A 34 14.23 -11.70 -15.28
C LEU A 34 15.06 -10.41 -15.43
N VAL A 35 14.50 -9.27 -15.03
CA VAL A 35 15.18 -7.99 -14.99
C VAL A 35 15.38 -7.60 -13.54
N VAL A 36 16.63 -7.52 -13.11
CA VAL A 36 16.98 -7.22 -11.73
C VAL A 36 17.44 -5.78 -11.58
N GLY A 37 16.73 -5.01 -10.75
CA GLY A 37 17.05 -3.62 -10.47
C GLY A 37 18.09 -3.49 -9.35
N ALA A 38 19.14 -2.69 -9.59
CA ALA A 38 20.16 -2.38 -8.61
C ALA A 38 20.05 -0.93 -8.10
N PRO A 39 20.17 -0.69 -6.77
CA PRO A 39 20.05 0.65 -6.20
C PRO A 39 21.09 1.64 -6.75
N PRO A 40 20.79 2.95 -6.73
CA PRO A 40 21.75 3.99 -7.07
C PRO A 40 23.00 3.90 -6.20
N GLY A 41 24.18 4.01 -6.82
CA GLY A 41 25.46 3.89 -6.14
C GLY A 41 26.01 2.46 -6.07
N THR A 42 25.28 1.45 -6.56
CA THR A 42 25.81 0.09 -6.72
C THR A 42 26.77 0.07 -7.92
N SER A 43 28.03 -0.28 -7.69
CA SER A 43 29.01 -0.43 -8.78
C SER A 43 28.68 -1.63 -9.67
N SER A 44 29.12 -1.62 -10.92
CA SER A 44 28.90 -2.75 -11.84
C SER A 44 29.44 -4.07 -11.28
N ALA A 45 30.55 -4.04 -10.54
CA ALA A 45 31.10 -5.23 -9.88
C ALA A 45 30.17 -5.80 -8.80
N GLN A 46 29.56 -4.94 -7.98
CA GLN A 46 28.59 -5.35 -6.96
C GLN A 46 27.30 -5.89 -7.58
N VAL A 47 26.88 -5.32 -8.71
CA VAL A 47 25.75 -5.85 -9.47
C VAL A 47 26.09 -7.23 -10.02
N ASP A 48 27.25 -7.40 -10.66
CA ASP A 48 27.65 -8.70 -11.22
C ASP A 48 27.84 -9.77 -10.13
N GLU A 49 28.39 -9.40 -8.97
CA GLU A 49 28.51 -10.30 -7.82
C GLU A 49 27.14 -10.74 -7.29
N ALA A 50 26.20 -9.80 -7.14
CA ALA A 50 24.84 -10.11 -6.70
C ALA A 50 24.05 -10.96 -7.70
N LEU A 51 24.33 -10.80 -9.01
CA LEU A 51 23.67 -11.54 -10.07
C LEU A 51 24.34 -12.88 -10.42
N MET A 52 25.55 -13.12 -9.93
CA MET A 52 26.28 -14.35 -10.25
C MET A 52 25.52 -15.63 -9.83
N PRO A 53 24.92 -15.72 -8.62
CA PRO A 53 24.12 -16.88 -8.24
C PRO A 53 22.86 -17.03 -9.11
N LEU A 54 22.20 -15.90 -9.42
CA LEU A 54 21.00 -15.85 -10.26
C LEU A 54 21.27 -16.37 -11.68
N ARG A 55 22.40 -15.95 -12.27
CA ARG A 55 22.84 -16.40 -13.60
C ARG A 55 23.33 -17.86 -13.63
N ALA A 56 23.58 -18.46 -12.47
CA ALA A 56 23.90 -19.87 -12.36
C ALA A 56 22.63 -20.73 -12.24
N GLU A 57 21.62 -20.22 -11.53
CA GLU A 57 20.34 -20.90 -11.32
C GLU A 57 19.39 -20.79 -12.53
N LEU A 58 19.41 -19.64 -13.22
CA LEU A 58 18.74 -19.41 -14.49
C LEU A 58 19.78 -19.44 -15.62
N ALA A 59 19.39 -19.83 -16.84
CA ALA A 59 20.32 -19.76 -17.98
C ALA A 59 20.77 -18.30 -18.14
N GLY A 60 22.06 -17.98 -18.06
CA GLY A 60 22.54 -16.60 -17.87
C GLY A 60 22.01 -15.51 -18.83
N SER A 61 21.49 -15.88 -20.00
CA SER A 61 20.78 -14.98 -20.93
C SER A 61 19.35 -14.58 -20.48
N GLN A 62 18.84 -15.23 -19.43
CA GLN A 62 17.53 -15.03 -18.82
C GLN A 62 17.57 -13.96 -17.71
N VAL A 63 18.75 -13.47 -17.31
CA VAL A 63 18.92 -12.49 -16.24
C VAL A 63 19.59 -11.23 -16.78
N GLU A 64 18.84 -10.14 -16.82
CA GLU A 64 19.33 -8.81 -17.18
C GLU A 64 19.43 -7.90 -15.96
N SER A 65 20.38 -6.96 -15.98
CA SER A 65 20.56 -5.98 -14.92
C SER A 65 20.10 -4.60 -15.37
N LEU A 66 19.42 -3.88 -14.47
CA LEU A 66 19.02 -2.49 -14.66
C LEU A 66 19.73 -1.60 -13.64
N SER A 67 20.61 -0.73 -14.11
CA SER A 67 21.24 0.30 -13.28
C SER A 67 20.31 1.52 -13.18
N CYS A 68 19.82 1.80 -11.98
CA CYS A 68 18.86 2.87 -11.72
C CYS A 68 19.59 4.13 -11.20
N ARG A 69 19.22 5.32 -11.69
CA ARG A 69 19.90 6.58 -11.32
C ARG A 69 19.45 7.12 -9.97
N ASN A 70 18.23 6.81 -9.55
CA ASN A 70 17.68 7.18 -8.24
C ASN A 70 16.75 6.05 -7.73
N LEU A 71 16.34 6.13 -6.46
CA LEU A 71 15.49 5.10 -5.84
C LEU A 71 14.09 5.06 -6.44
N ARG A 72 13.55 6.20 -6.88
CA ARG A 72 12.28 6.25 -7.61
C ARG A 72 12.37 5.44 -8.90
N ASP A 73 13.51 5.45 -9.60
CA ASP A 73 13.79 4.62 -10.78
C ASP A 73 13.98 3.13 -10.43
N LEU A 74 14.40 2.80 -9.21
CA LEU A 74 14.53 1.43 -8.72
C LEU A 74 13.16 0.82 -8.36
N TRP A 75 12.32 1.55 -7.62
CA TRP A 75 10.96 1.14 -7.27
C TRP A 75 10.02 1.17 -8.46
N ALA A 76 10.23 2.12 -9.37
CA ALA A 76 9.69 2.08 -10.72
C ALA A 76 10.02 0.79 -11.48
N ALA A 77 11.19 0.22 -11.21
CA ALA A 77 11.70 -0.91 -11.96
C ALA A 77 11.26 -2.25 -11.40
N CYS A 78 11.05 -2.38 -10.09
CA CYS A 78 11.38 -3.64 -9.45
C CYS A 78 10.80 -3.84 -8.02
N ASP A 79 9.72 -4.65 -7.94
CA ASP A 79 9.21 -5.35 -6.74
C ASP A 79 7.99 -6.27 -7.00
N VAL A 80 7.46 -6.35 -8.22
CA VAL A 80 7.28 -7.53 -9.11
C VAL A 80 6.23 -7.12 -10.14
N VAL A 81 6.71 -6.84 -11.35
CA VAL A 81 5.86 -6.36 -12.46
C VAL A 81 6.18 -7.13 -13.74
N ALA A 82 5.16 -7.41 -14.56
CA ALA A 82 5.32 -8.08 -15.84
C ALA A 82 5.03 -7.12 -17.01
N ALA A 83 5.87 -7.18 -18.05
CA ALA A 83 5.68 -6.43 -19.29
C ALA A 83 5.74 -7.36 -20.52
N ILE A 84 4.81 -7.15 -21.46
CA ILE A 84 4.73 -7.87 -22.74
C ILE A 84 5.06 -6.87 -23.85
N ASN A 85 6.06 -7.17 -24.70
CA ASN A 85 6.57 -6.33 -25.82
C ASN A 85 7.08 -4.92 -25.44
N PRO A 86 8.12 -4.77 -24.60
CA PRO A 86 8.65 -3.46 -24.27
C PRO A 86 9.69 -2.96 -25.30
N PRO A 87 9.70 -1.66 -25.64
CA PRO A 87 10.67 -1.11 -26.57
C PRO A 87 12.12 -1.24 -26.04
N LYS A 88 13.11 -1.23 -26.94
CA LYS A 88 14.58 -1.28 -26.64
C LYS A 88 15.07 -0.27 -25.59
N ARG A 89 14.27 0.74 -25.24
CA ARG A 89 14.46 1.63 -24.09
C ARG A 89 13.21 1.50 -23.20
N TYR A 90 13.22 0.50 -22.33
CA TYR A 90 12.13 0.19 -21.42
C TYR A 90 12.13 1.15 -20.22
N ASP A 91 11.06 1.93 -20.07
CA ASP A 91 10.74 2.66 -18.85
C ASP A 91 9.67 1.86 -18.09
N PRO A 92 10.05 1.11 -17.04
CA PRO A 92 9.13 0.22 -16.33
C PRO A 92 7.97 0.97 -15.65
N THR A 93 8.09 2.28 -15.36
CA THR A 93 6.98 3.08 -14.77
C THR A 93 5.76 3.23 -15.66
N ARG A 94 5.94 3.15 -16.98
CA ARG A 94 4.89 3.47 -17.97
C ARG A 94 4.25 2.23 -18.60
N HIS A 95 4.91 1.08 -18.47
CA HIS A 95 4.60 -0.11 -19.26
C HIS A 95 4.45 -1.38 -18.41
N ALA A 96 4.72 -1.32 -17.11
CA ALA A 96 4.45 -2.40 -16.18
C ALA A 96 2.94 -2.67 -16.07
N ARG A 97 2.57 -3.95 -16.04
CA ARG A 97 1.24 -4.41 -15.63
C ARG A 97 1.35 -5.16 -14.30
N PRO A 98 0.35 -5.03 -13.41
CA PRO A 98 0.22 -5.91 -12.27
C PRO A 98 0.15 -7.37 -12.72
N LEU A 99 0.68 -8.29 -11.92
CA LEU A 99 0.51 -9.71 -12.16
C LEU A 99 -0.98 -10.10 -12.07
N PRO A 100 -1.41 -11.16 -12.76
CA PRO A 100 -2.70 -11.78 -12.51
C PRO A 100 -2.88 -12.10 -11.01
N PRO A 101 -4.09 -11.99 -10.45
CA PRO A 101 -4.34 -12.33 -9.06
C PRO A 101 -4.11 -13.84 -8.83
N GLY A 102 -3.46 -14.18 -7.70
CA GLY A 102 -3.13 -15.56 -7.34
C GLY A 102 -1.77 -15.65 -6.65
N PRO A 103 -1.33 -16.87 -6.25
CA PRO A 103 0.03 -17.07 -5.73
C PRO A 103 1.06 -16.61 -6.77
N LEU A 104 2.10 -15.89 -6.35
CA LEU A 104 3.14 -15.33 -7.22
C LEU A 104 3.64 -16.34 -8.26
N ALA A 105 4.03 -17.53 -7.81
CA ALA A 105 4.53 -18.58 -8.69
C ALA A 105 3.51 -19.06 -9.73
N SER A 106 2.21 -19.05 -9.40
CA SER A 106 1.13 -19.41 -10.32
C SER A 106 0.84 -18.30 -11.33
N SER A 107 0.85 -17.04 -10.89
CA SER A 107 0.66 -15.87 -11.75
C SER A 107 1.80 -15.69 -12.74
N LEU A 108 3.04 -15.92 -12.30
CA LEU A 108 4.21 -15.94 -13.17
C LEU A 108 4.14 -17.09 -14.17
N ARG A 109 3.76 -18.31 -13.72
CA ARG A 109 3.57 -19.44 -14.64
C ARG A 109 2.49 -19.16 -15.69
N GLY A 110 1.30 -18.67 -15.30
CA GLY A 110 0.24 -18.35 -16.26
C GLY A 110 0.62 -17.27 -17.27
N LEU A 111 1.41 -16.27 -16.84
CA LEU A 111 1.97 -15.25 -17.74
C LEU A 111 2.93 -15.82 -18.77
N VAL A 112 3.74 -16.81 -18.36
CA VAL A 112 4.80 -17.41 -19.16
C VAL A 112 4.26 -18.50 -20.09
N THR A 113 3.36 -19.36 -19.60
CA THR A 113 2.85 -20.51 -20.34
C THR A 113 1.59 -20.19 -21.14
N GLY A 114 0.91 -19.08 -20.84
CA GLY A 114 -0.38 -18.72 -21.43
C GLY A 114 -1.53 -19.63 -20.97
N GLU A 115 -1.31 -20.47 -19.95
CA GLU A 115 -2.36 -21.30 -19.37
C GLU A 115 -3.26 -20.47 -18.43
N PRO A 116 -4.59 -20.62 -18.50
CA PRO A 116 -5.50 -19.95 -17.58
C PRO A 116 -5.25 -20.42 -16.14
N SER A 117 -5.20 -19.48 -15.19
CA SER A 117 -5.03 -19.80 -13.76
C SER A 117 -6.16 -20.71 -13.28
N SER A 118 -5.84 -21.80 -12.61
CA SER A 118 -6.77 -22.87 -12.19
C SER A 118 -7.71 -22.51 -11.03
N THR A 119 -8.10 -21.24 -10.87
CA THR A 119 -8.98 -20.77 -9.78
C THR A 119 -10.47 -20.67 -10.15
N ASP A 120 -10.89 -21.14 -11.33
CA ASP A 120 -12.29 -21.08 -11.80
C ASP A 120 -13.23 -22.18 -11.23
N ASN A 121 -13.09 -22.57 -9.95
CA ASN A 121 -14.08 -23.47 -9.35
C ASN A 121 -14.33 -23.19 -7.85
N PRO A 122 -15.38 -22.42 -7.50
CA PRO A 122 -15.84 -22.35 -6.12
C PRO A 122 -16.70 -23.58 -5.83
N GLY A 123 -16.11 -24.58 -5.18
CA GLY A 123 -16.89 -25.69 -4.60
C GLY A 123 -17.92 -25.18 -3.57
N PRO A 124 -19.00 -25.94 -3.27
CA PRO A 124 -20.09 -25.45 -2.46
C PRO A 124 -19.65 -25.33 -0.99
N VAL A 125 -19.55 -24.09 -0.50
CA VAL A 125 -19.27 -23.79 0.90
C VAL A 125 -20.59 -23.73 1.68
N THR A 126 -20.75 -24.66 2.62
CA THR A 126 -21.83 -24.70 3.61
C THR A 126 -21.75 -23.53 4.59
N VAL A 127 -22.88 -22.83 4.78
CA VAL A 127 -23.03 -21.63 5.62
C VAL A 127 -23.25 -21.99 7.09
N ARG A 128 -22.58 -21.30 8.04
CA ARG A 128 -23.18 -20.46 9.11
C ARG A 128 -22.17 -20.08 10.22
N GLY A 129 -21.57 -18.92 10.04
CA GLY A 129 -21.14 -17.96 11.07
C GLY A 129 -21.18 -16.60 10.39
N SER A 130 -21.78 -15.56 10.97
CA SER A 130 -21.82 -14.23 10.32
C SER A 130 -20.40 -13.81 9.95
N GLU A 131 -20.15 -13.50 8.68
CA GLU A 131 -18.83 -13.03 8.24
C GLU A 131 -18.36 -11.89 9.14
N PRO A 132 -17.07 -11.81 9.50
CA PRO A 132 -16.56 -10.70 10.30
C PRO A 132 -16.82 -9.40 9.55
N VAL A 133 -17.60 -8.51 10.17
CA VAL A 133 -17.98 -7.20 9.63
C VAL A 133 -17.07 -6.14 10.23
N ILE A 134 -16.74 -5.10 9.46
CA ILE A 134 -15.99 -3.94 9.98
C ILE A 134 -16.78 -3.32 11.14
N PRO A 135 -16.20 -3.23 12.36
CA PRO A 135 -16.86 -2.64 13.51
C PRO A 135 -17.35 -1.21 13.26
N ARG A 136 -18.51 -0.87 13.82
CA ARG A 136 -19.12 0.47 13.70
C ARG A 136 -18.48 1.49 14.66
N VAL A 137 -17.19 1.70 14.51
CA VAL A 137 -16.40 2.67 15.27
C VAL A 137 -15.50 3.45 14.34
N PHE A 138 -15.52 4.77 14.49
CA PHE A 138 -14.57 5.67 13.89
C PHE A 138 -13.42 5.96 14.86
N HIS A 139 -12.20 5.87 14.37
CA HIS A 139 -10.99 6.22 15.10
C HIS A 139 -10.39 7.48 14.50
N ARG A 140 -10.15 8.49 15.33
CA ARG A 140 -9.47 9.73 14.96
C ARG A 140 -8.31 9.96 15.93
N ILE A 141 -7.22 10.54 15.46
CA ILE A 141 -6.03 10.81 16.27
C ILE A 141 -5.77 12.31 16.29
N TRP A 142 -5.58 12.87 17.49
CA TRP A 142 -5.10 14.23 17.66
C TRP A 142 -4.10 14.28 18.80
N LEU A 143 -2.86 14.69 18.46
CA LEU A 143 -1.73 14.76 19.36
C LEU A 143 -1.21 16.20 19.38
N GLY A 144 -0.73 16.67 20.54
CA GLY A 144 -0.05 17.95 20.69
C GLY A 144 -0.94 19.13 21.08
N GLY A 145 -2.15 18.89 21.59
CA GLY A 145 -3.01 19.96 22.13
C GLY A 145 -4.50 19.70 21.97
N PRO A 146 -5.35 20.72 22.18
CA PRO A 146 -6.79 20.60 21.96
C PRO A 146 -7.12 20.45 20.47
N LEU A 147 -8.11 19.62 20.16
CA LEU A 147 -8.66 19.50 18.80
C LEU A 147 -9.31 20.83 18.38
N PRO A 148 -8.87 21.48 17.29
CA PRO A 148 -9.46 22.73 16.85
C PRO A 148 -10.90 22.55 16.37
N GLU A 149 -11.63 23.67 16.33
CA GLU A 149 -13.06 23.69 16.05
C GLU A 149 -13.39 23.17 14.64
N ARG A 150 -12.54 23.45 13.65
CA ARG A 150 -12.74 23.00 12.27
C ARG A 150 -12.70 21.48 12.18
N GLU A 151 -11.67 20.86 12.75
CA GLU A 151 -11.51 19.41 12.81
C GLU A 151 -12.60 18.77 13.69
N ARG A 152 -13.02 19.42 14.77
CA ARG A 152 -14.18 18.95 15.56
C ARG A 152 -15.43 18.83 14.69
N ARG A 153 -15.78 19.89 13.94
CA ARG A 153 -16.94 19.91 13.02
C ARG A 153 -16.88 18.82 11.96
N PHE A 154 -15.70 18.55 11.41
CA PHE A 154 -15.54 17.43 10.48
C PHE A 154 -15.92 16.10 11.12
N GLY A 155 -15.55 15.85 12.37
CA GLY A 155 -16.02 14.68 13.12
C GLY A 155 -17.53 14.63 13.33
N GLU A 156 -18.15 15.78 13.59
CA GLU A 156 -19.61 15.89 13.75
C GLU A 156 -20.33 15.49 12.46
N THR A 157 -19.83 15.90 11.28
CA THR A 157 -20.43 15.48 10.00
C THR A 157 -20.46 13.96 9.82
N TRP A 158 -19.44 13.24 10.33
CA TRP A 158 -19.40 11.77 10.33
C TRP A 158 -20.42 11.19 11.31
N ALA A 159 -20.49 11.71 12.54
CA ALA A 159 -21.44 11.25 13.55
C ALA A 159 -22.89 11.44 13.12
N GLU A 160 -23.23 12.58 12.52
CA GLU A 160 -24.57 12.88 11.98
C GLU A 160 -25.01 11.91 10.90
N ARG A 161 -24.08 11.49 10.03
CA ARG A 161 -24.34 10.60 8.88
C ARG A 161 -24.27 9.11 9.21
N HIS A 162 -23.83 8.77 10.42
CA HIS A 162 -23.66 7.40 10.89
C HIS A 162 -24.29 7.23 12.28
N PRO A 163 -25.62 7.39 12.41
CA PRO A 163 -26.29 7.21 13.70
C PRO A 163 -26.02 5.80 14.25
N GLY A 164 -25.56 5.74 15.50
CA GLY A 164 -25.23 4.49 16.18
C GLY A 164 -23.78 3.99 15.98
N TRP A 165 -22.96 4.70 15.19
CA TRP A 165 -21.51 4.47 15.18
C TRP A 165 -20.83 5.18 16.35
N GLU A 166 -19.85 4.53 16.96
CA GLU A 166 -19.00 5.16 17.98
C GLU A 166 -17.99 6.10 17.30
N MET A 167 -17.75 7.28 17.86
CA MET A 167 -16.65 8.16 17.46
C MET A 167 -15.62 8.21 18.59
N ARG A 168 -14.44 7.64 18.35
CA ARG A 168 -13.35 7.59 19.33
C ARG A 168 -12.18 8.47 18.90
N LEU A 169 -11.91 9.49 19.72
CA LEU A 169 -10.74 10.36 19.58
C LEU A 169 -9.61 9.88 20.49
N TRP A 170 -8.46 9.59 19.90
CA TRP A 170 -7.24 9.20 20.60
C TRP A 170 -6.31 10.39 20.76
N HIS A 171 -5.83 10.58 21.98
CA HIS A 171 -4.89 11.62 22.41
C HIS A 171 -3.94 11.05 23.46
N GLU A 172 -2.93 11.80 23.89
CA GLU A 172 -1.85 11.30 24.77
C GLU A 172 -2.34 10.71 26.10
N GLY A 173 -3.52 11.14 26.56
CA GLY A 173 -4.12 10.71 27.83
C GLY A 173 -4.89 9.39 27.76
N ASN A 174 -5.15 8.84 26.56
CA ASN A 174 -5.96 7.64 26.39
C ASN A 174 -5.38 6.62 25.40
N LEU A 175 -4.09 6.71 25.05
CA LEU A 175 -3.45 5.78 24.11
C LEU A 175 -3.44 4.34 24.66
N PRO A 176 -3.70 3.34 23.81
CA PRO A 176 -3.57 1.94 24.21
C PRO A 176 -2.10 1.53 24.29
N PRO A 177 -1.78 0.37 24.90
CA PRO A 177 -0.48 -0.25 24.72
C PRO A 177 -0.17 -0.46 23.24
N LEU A 178 1.06 -0.13 22.83
CA LEU A 178 1.52 -0.25 21.44
C LEU A 178 2.61 -1.32 21.33
N VAL A 179 2.55 -2.11 20.26
CA VAL A 179 3.60 -3.06 19.85
C VAL A 179 4.84 -2.29 19.40
N ASN A 180 4.69 -1.28 18.55
CA ASN A 180 5.77 -0.42 18.05
C ASN A 180 5.96 0.80 18.95
N ARG A 181 5.97 0.60 20.27
CA ARG A 181 6.13 1.69 21.25
C ARG A 181 7.46 2.41 21.10
N ALA A 182 8.52 1.70 20.71
CA ALA A 182 9.85 2.28 20.50
C ALA A 182 9.84 3.23 19.30
N GLU A 183 9.27 2.81 18.17
CA GLU A 183 9.13 3.59 16.94
C GLU A 183 8.20 4.78 17.16
N PHE A 184 7.09 4.57 17.88
CA PHE A 184 6.17 5.66 18.26
C PHE A 184 6.86 6.72 19.13
N ALA A 185 7.70 6.29 20.08
CA ALA A 185 8.45 7.21 20.94
C ALA A 185 9.57 7.93 20.17
N ALA A 186 10.22 7.26 19.22
CA ALA A 186 11.29 7.80 18.39
C ALA A 186 10.80 8.64 17.21
N ALA A 187 9.50 8.61 16.92
CA ALA A 187 8.89 9.35 15.82
C ALA A 187 9.18 10.85 15.92
N THR A 188 9.59 11.42 14.78
CA THR A 188 10.11 12.79 14.67
C THR A 188 9.02 13.84 14.48
N SER A 189 7.78 13.43 14.24
CA SER A 189 6.64 14.32 14.02
C SER A 189 5.32 13.73 14.54
N PRO A 190 4.32 14.57 14.85
CA PRO A 190 2.96 14.10 15.18
C PRO A 190 2.33 13.26 14.06
N ALA A 191 2.61 13.58 12.78
CA ALA A 191 2.14 12.79 11.64
C ALA A 191 2.69 11.35 11.69
N GLN A 192 4.00 11.19 11.90
CA GLN A 192 4.61 9.87 12.02
C GLN A 192 4.05 9.08 13.22
N LYS A 193 3.76 9.74 14.34
CA LYS A 193 3.07 9.11 15.48
C LYS A 193 1.67 8.66 15.12
N ALA A 194 0.91 9.48 14.39
CA ALA A 194 -0.43 9.15 13.93
C ALA A 194 -0.43 8.01 12.90
N ASP A 195 0.58 7.92 12.03
CA ASP A 195 0.77 6.80 11.10
C ASP A 195 0.96 5.48 11.84
N ILE A 196 1.86 5.42 12.83
CA ILE A 196 2.08 4.20 13.61
C ILE A 196 0.79 3.82 14.36
N LEU A 197 0.20 4.80 15.06
CA LEU A 197 -0.96 4.57 15.90
C LEU A 197 -2.19 4.13 15.10
N ARG A 198 -2.46 4.71 13.91
CA ARG A 198 -3.66 4.34 13.12
C ARG A 198 -3.66 2.87 12.70
N TYR A 199 -2.50 2.32 12.35
CA TYR A 199 -2.39 0.91 11.97
C TYR A 199 -2.60 -0.01 13.16
N GLU A 200 -2.02 0.32 14.33
CA GLU A 200 -2.18 -0.50 15.54
C GLU A 200 -3.60 -0.44 16.12
N LEU A 201 -4.25 0.71 16.02
CA LEU A 201 -5.66 0.86 16.39
C LEU A 201 -6.56 -0.01 15.52
N LEU A 202 -6.40 0.06 14.20
CA LEU A 202 -7.15 -0.77 13.26
C LEU A 202 -6.86 -2.26 13.46
N LEU A 203 -5.59 -2.65 13.67
CA LEU A 203 -5.24 -4.04 13.95
C LEU A 203 -5.94 -4.57 15.22
N THR A 204 -5.98 -3.76 16.27
CA THR A 204 -6.51 -4.15 17.58
C THR A 204 -8.03 -4.12 17.63
N TYR A 205 -8.64 -3.01 17.20
CA TYR A 205 -10.05 -2.72 17.38
C TYR A 205 -10.87 -2.92 16.11
N GLY A 206 -10.24 -3.05 14.94
CA GLY A 206 -10.91 -2.90 13.66
C GLY A 206 -11.51 -1.49 13.50
N GLY A 207 -12.58 -1.41 12.73
CA GLY A 207 -13.34 -0.18 12.53
C GLY A 207 -12.82 0.63 11.36
N VAL A 208 -13.04 1.95 11.41
CA VAL A 208 -12.65 2.88 10.35
C VAL A 208 -11.82 4.00 10.96
N TYR A 209 -10.58 4.15 10.50
CA TYR A 209 -9.75 5.29 10.82
C TYR A 209 -10.06 6.45 9.86
N LEU A 210 -10.04 7.67 10.42
CA LEU A 210 -10.24 8.92 9.70
C LEU A 210 -9.23 9.97 10.19
N ASP A 211 -8.52 10.61 9.26
CA ASP A 211 -7.78 11.84 9.57
C ASP A 211 -8.76 12.92 10.04
N THR A 212 -8.27 13.85 10.87
CA THR A 212 -9.14 14.80 11.56
C THR A 212 -9.73 15.89 10.65
N ASP A 213 -9.21 16.02 9.45
CA ASP A 213 -9.63 16.95 8.41
C ASP A 213 -10.42 16.27 7.27
N PHE A 214 -11.06 15.13 7.54
CA PHE A 214 -12.02 14.50 6.65
C PHE A 214 -13.46 14.95 6.91
N GLU A 215 -14.06 15.66 5.96
CA GLU A 215 -15.48 16.00 5.99
C GLU A 215 -16.33 14.88 5.39
N CYS A 216 -17.39 14.46 6.08
CA CYS A 216 -18.30 13.44 5.58
C CYS A 216 -19.42 14.05 4.75
N TYR A 217 -19.65 13.50 3.56
CA TYR A 217 -20.76 13.89 2.69
C TYR A 217 -21.92 12.90 2.73
N ARG A 218 -21.67 11.60 2.93
CA ARG A 218 -22.73 10.57 3.03
C ARG A 218 -22.29 9.35 3.84
N CYS A 219 -23.26 8.52 4.23
CA CYS A 219 -23.03 7.27 4.95
C CYS A 219 -22.20 6.28 4.11
N ILE A 220 -21.12 5.70 4.68
CA ILE A 220 -20.23 4.76 4.00
C ILE A 220 -20.68 3.29 4.09
N GLU A 221 -21.69 2.97 4.90
CA GLU A 221 -22.16 1.58 5.08
C GLU A 221 -22.43 0.82 3.76
N PRO A 222 -23.00 1.44 2.70
CA PRO A 222 -23.18 0.76 1.42
C PRO A 222 -21.87 0.29 0.77
N LEU A 223 -20.74 0.93 1.08
CA LEU A 223 -19.41 0.53 0.60
C LEU A 223 -18.83 -0.64 1.40
N LEU A 224 -19.31 -0.89 2.62
CA LEU A 224 -18.70 -1.85 3.55
C LEU A 224 -19.29 -3.26 3.43
N ALA A 225 -20.35 -3.44 2.63
CA ALA A 225 -20.99 -4.74 2.46
C ALA A 225 -20.03 -5.76 1.82
N GLY A 226 -19.73 -6.85 2.54
CA GLY A 226 -18.79 -7.88 2.10
C GLY A 226 -17.32 -7.47 2.16
N VAL A 227 -17.01 -6.27 2.68
CA VAL A 227 -15.64 -5.75 2.77
C VAL A 227 -15.05 -6.03 4.15
N ARG A 228 -13.89 -6.71 4.16
CA ARG A 228 -13.17 -7.04 5.39
C ARG A 228 -12.05 -6.07 5.72
N ALA A 229 -11.53 -5.39 4.71
CA ALA A 229 -10.66 -4.24 4.85
C ALA A 229 -10.76 -3.35 3.62
N PHE A 230 -10.56 -2.04 3.80
CA PHE A 230 -10.46 -1.10 2.70
C PHE A 230 -9.44 0.00 2.93
N ALA A 231 -9.01 0.57 1.82
CA ALA A 231 -8.28 1.82 1.73
C ALA A 231 -8.81 2.61 0.51
N ALA A 232 -8.29 3.82 0.29
CA ALA A 232 -8.67 4.61 -0.87
C ALA A 232 -7.45 5.26 -1.52
N ARG A 233 -7.46 5.33 -2.86
CA ARG A 233 -6.42 5.99 -3.64
C ARG A 233 -6.50 7.50 -3.46
N GLU A 234 -5.37 8.17 -3.28
CA GLU A 234 -5.31 9.63 -3.45
C GLU A 234 -5.16 10.02 -4.93
N ASP A 235 -4.46 9.20 -5.70
CA ASP A 235 -4.24 9.38 -7.13
C ASP A 235 -3.99 8.04 -7.84
N ALA A 236 -3.49 8.09 -9.08
CA ALA A 236 -3.21 6.89 -9.87
C ALA A 236 -2.08 6.01 -9.29
N CYS A 237 -1.21 6.59 -8.47
CA CYS A 237 0.01 5.96 -7.97
C CYS A 237 -0.14 5.48 -6.53
N TRP A 238 -0.80 6.25 -5.66
CA TRP A 238 -0.71 6.04 -4.22
C TRP A 238 -2.05 5.71 -3.56
N VAL A 239 -1.99 4.79 -2.60
CA VAL A 239 -3.05 4.55 -1.64
C VAL A 239 -2.81 5.43 -0.42
N ALA A 240 -3.73 6.34 -0.15
CA ALA A 240 -3.64 7.22 0.99
C ALA A 240 -4.16 6.55 2.25
N ILE A 241 -3.68 7.04 3.39
CA ILE A 241 -3.89 6.44 4.71
C ILE A 241 -4.79 7.28 5.61
N GLY A 242 -5.39 8.34 5.04
CA GLY A 242 -6.28 9.26 5.76
C GLY A 242 -7.69 8.70 5.97
N VAL A 243 -8.06 7.67 5.22
CA VAL A 243 -9.25 6.84 5.48
C VAL A 243 -8.91 5.38 5.22
N LEU A 244 -9.07 4.57 6.24
CA LEU A 244 -8.73 3.14 6.24
C LEU A 244 -9.78 2.41 7.07
N GLY A 245 -10.09 1.16 6.76
CA GLY A 245 -10.93 0.37 7.66
C GLY A 245 -10.67 -1.12 7.54
N CYS A 246 -10.94 -1.85 8.61
CA CYS A 246 -10.81 -3.30 8.62
C CYS A 246 -11.57 -3.97 9.76
N VAL A 247 -11.74 -5.29 9.63
CA VAL A 247 -12.09 -6.15 10.75
C VAL A 247 -10.91 -6.25 11.73
N PRO A 248 -11.14 -6.46 13.03
CA PRO A 248 -10.06 -6.65 13.98
C PRO A 248 -9.15 -7.82 13.54
N ARG A 249 -7.84 -7.65 13.71
CA ARG A 249 -6.81 -8.65 13.35
C ARG A 249 -6.77 -9.00 11.86
N HIS A 250 -7.14 -8.08 10.97
CA HIS A 250 -7.01 -8.31 9.53
C HIS A 250 -5.55 -8.61 9.14
N PRO A 251 -5.25 -9.67 8.36
CA PRO A 251 -3.88 -10.11 8.07
C PRO A 251 -3.00 -9.03 7.45
N PHE A 252 -3.55 -8.24 6.52
CA PHE A 252 -2.84 -7.12 5.92
C PHE A 252 -2.37 -6.09 6.95
N PHE A 253 -3.24 -5.66 7.87
CA PHE A 253 -2.87 -4.69 8.91
C PHE A 253 -1.86 -5.28 9.90
N ALA A 254 -1.86 -6.60 10.12
CA ALA A 254 -0.81 -7.26 10.90
C ALA A 254 0.55 -7.18 10.19
N ALA A 255 0.58 -7.35 8.87
CA ALA A 255 1.79 -7.18 8.07
C ALA A 255 2.30 -5.73 8.08
N VAL A 256 1.40 -4.76 7.95
CA VAL A 256 1.74 -3.32 8.06
C VAL A 256 2.37 -3.03 9.43
N VAL A 257 1.74 -3.45 10.52
CA VAL A 257 2.24 -3.22 11.89
C VAL A 257 3.58 -3.92 12.12
N ALA A 258 3.78 -5.13 11.60
CA ALA A 258 5.02 -5.88 11.73
C ALA A 258 6.20 -5.29 10.93
N ALA A 259 5.92 -4.58 9.82
CA ALA A 259 6.94 -3.99 8.96
C ALA A 259 7.44 -2.60 9.43
N LEU A 260 6.78 -1.98 10.41
CA LEU A 260 7.13 -0.64 10.90
C LEU A 260 8.56 -0.51 11.44
N PRO A 261 9.08 -1.42 12.29
CA PRO A 261 10.42 -1.28 12.84
C PRO A 261 11.48 -1.25 11.74
N ASP A 262 11.39 -2.18 10.78
CA ASP A 262 12.31 -2.28 9.65
C ASP A 262 12.20 -1.04 8.74
N ALA A 263 10.99 -0.56 8.46
CA ALA A 263 10.78 0.62 7.62
C ALA A 263 11.35 1.90 8.25
N VAL A 264 11.18 2.08 9.55
CA VAL A 264 11.73 3.22 10.30
C VAL A 264 13.26 3.13 10.40
N ALA A 265 13.80 1.93 10.64
CA ALA A 265 15.23 1.69 10.80
C ALA A 265 16.02 1.77 9.48
N TRP A 266 15.45 1.29 8.37
CA TRP A 266 16.14 1.16 7.07
C TRP A 266 16.57 2.51 6.47
N ARG A 267 15.81 3.59 6.73
CA ARG A 267 16.17 4.93 6.26
C ARG A 267 15.95 6.01 7.30
N PRO A 268 16.83 6.12 8.31
CA PRO A 268 16.71 7.15 9.32
C PRO A 268 16.72 8.55 8.67
N GLY A 269 15.80 9.42 9.09
CA GLY A 269 15.71 10.80 8.61
C GLY A 269 14.95 11.03 7.29
N ARG A 270 14.36 9.99 6.69
CA ARG A 270 13.41 10.15 5.57
C ARG A 270 12.07 10.74 6.06
N PRO A 271 11.28 11.37 5.18
CA PRO A 271 10.00 11.93 5.57
C PRO A 271 9.02 10.83 6.00
N PRO A 272 8.05 11.14 6.88
CA PRO A 272 7.03 10.18 7.33
C PRO A 272 6.33 9.45 6.19
N ASN A 273 6.04 10.12 5.07
CA ASN A 273 5.41 9.50 3.90
C ASN A 273 6.10 8.20 3.43
N GLU A 274 7.44 8.17 3.45
CA GLU A 274 8.25 7.02 3.02
C GLU A 274 8.35 5.93 4.11
N GLN A 275 8.44 6.36 5.37
CA GLN A 275 8.74 5.46 6.50
C GLN A 275 7.49 4.80 7.09
N THR A 276 6.40 5.56 7.21
CA THR A 276 5.17 5.16 7.93
C THR A 276 3.89 5.55 7.18
N GLY A 277 4.00 6.45 6.20
CA GLY A 277 2.87 7.07 5.51
C GLY A 277 2.38 6.33 4.25
N PRO A 278 1.77 7.05 3.29
CA PRO A 278 1.20 6.46 2.07
C PRO A 278 2.15 5.61 1.23
N GLU A 279 3.42 5.98 1.11
CA GLU A 279 4.38 5.20 0.31
C GLU A 279 4.73 3.89 1.01
N PHE A 280 4.92 3.92 2.33
CA PHE A 280 5.09 2.72 3.16
C PHE A 280 3.91 1.78 3.03
N PHE A 281 2.70 2.29 3.22
CA PHE A 281 1.47 1.49 3.15
C PHE A 281 1.26 0.88 1.75
N SER A 282 1.47 1.68 0.70
CA SER A 282 1.33 1.22 -0.68
C SER A 282 2.36 0.15 -1.03
N ARG A 283 3.59 0.26 -0.52
CA ARG A 283 4.62 -0.78 -0.68
C ARG A 283 4.18 -2.10 -0.04
N VAL A 284 3.74 -2.07 1.23
CA VAL A 284 3.26 -3.29 1.91
C VAL A 284 2.05 -3.88 1.18
N LEU A 285 1.16 -3.03 0.64
CA LEU A 285 0.04 -3.48 -0.19
C LEU A 285 0.50 -4.29 -1.40
N VAL A 286 1.40 -3.74 -2.20
CA VAL A 286 1.94 -4.41 -3.39
C VAL A 286 2.66 -5.71 -3.02
N GLU A 287 3.46 -5.70 -1.95
CA GLU A 287 4.16 -6.89 -1.45
C GLU A 287 3.19 -8.01 -1.02
N GLN A 288 2.14 -7.68 -0.26
CA GLN A 288 1.16 -8.67 0.20
C GLN A 288 0.29 -9.18 -0.95
N GLU A 289 -0.08 -8.32 -1.90
CA GLU A 289 -0.83 -8.70 -3.10
C GLU A 289 0.00 -9.64 -3.98
N ALA A 290 1.28 -9.32 -4.20
CA ALA A 290 2.21 -10.17 -4.96
C ALA A 290 2.35 -11.56 -4.31
N LEU A 291 2.31 -11.64 -2.98
CA LEU A 291 2.33 -12.90 -2.22
C LEU A 291 0.99 -13.68 -2.26
N GLY A 292 -0.03 -13.20 -2.98
CA GLY A 292 -1.36 -13.81 -3.03
C GLY A 292 -2.11 -13.78 -1.69
N ARG A 293 -1.76 -12.83 -0.80
CA ARG A 293 -2.38 -12.69 0.52
C ARG A 293 -3.63 -11.80 0.45
N GLU A 294 -4.49 -11.94 1.45
CA GLU A 294 -5.66 -11.07 1.59
C GLU A 294 -5.21 -9.61 1.79
N VAL A 295 -5.60 -8.75 0.84
CA VAL A 295 -5.34 -7.30 0.85
C VAL A 295 -6.64 -6.49 0.91
N PRO A 296 -6.61 -5.23 1.38
CA PRO A 296 -7.79 -4.38 1.42
C PRO A 296 -8.39 -4.11 0.04
N THR A 297 -9.71 -3.96 -0.02
CA THR A 297 -10.37 -3.35 -1.17
C THR A 297 -9.90 -1.91 -1.32
N VAL A 298 -9.39 -1.54 -2.50
CA VAL A 298 -8.90 -0.18 -2.75
C VAL A 298 -9.93 0.60 -3.56
N PHE A 299 -10.59 1.55 -2.90
CA PHE A 299 -11.55 2.44 -3.54
C PHE A 299 -10.87 3.52 -4.40
N GLY A 300 -11.56 3.95 -5.45
CA GLY A 300 -11.12 5.03 -6.32
C GLY A 300 -11.10 6.39 -5.61
N PRO A 301 -10.25 7.33 -6.08
CA PRO A 301 -10.09 8.64 -5.45
C PRO A 301 -11.38 9.47 -5.44
N GLU A 302 -12.28 9.28 -6.40
CA GLU A 302 -13.56 9.98 -6.49
C GLU A 302 -14.47 9.79 -5.27
N LEU A 303 -14.27 8.73 -4.49
CA LEU A 303 -15.09 8.43 -3.31
C LEU A 303 -14.62 9.14 -2.04
N PHE A 304 -13.31 9.43 -1.88
CA PHE A 304 -12.76 9.94 -0.62
C PHE A 304 -11.76 11.10 -0.78
N TYR A 305 -11.18 11.25 -1.97
CA TYR A 305 -10.19 12.27 -2.32
C TYR A 305 -10.60 13.00 -3.62
N PRO A 306 -11.75 13.70 -3.63
CA PRO A 306 -12.31 14.31 -4.84
C PRO A 306 -11.46 15.47 -5.41
N TYR A 307 -10.50 15.98 -4.64
CA TYR A 307 -9.49 16.94 -5.05
C TYR A 307 -8.16 16.69 -4.34
N ARG A 308 -7.08 17.17 -4.96
CA ARG A 308 -5.70 16.94 -4.53
C ARG A 308 -5.18 18.01 -3.57
N PRO A 309 -4.07 17.75 -2.83
CA PRO A 309 -3.40 18.77 -2.04
C PRO A 309 -2.94 19.99 -2.85
N THR A 310 -2.75 19.82 -4.16
CA THR A 310 -2.39 20.87 -5.12
C THR A 310 -3.59 21.66 -5.64
N GLU A 311 -4.81 21.29 -5.26
CA GLU A 311 -6.06 21.87 -5.73
C GLU A 311 -6.91 22.46 -4.58
N PRO A 312 -6.35 23.25 -3.65
CA PRO A 312 -7.09 23.74 -2.48
C PRO A 312 -8.30 24.63 -2.82
N HIS A 313 -8.30 25.24 -4.02
CA HIS A 313 -9.43 26.04 -4.53
C HIS A 313 -10.70 25.21 -4.72
N ARG A 314 -10.59 23.88 -4.82
CA ARG A 314 -11.72 22.96 -5.00
C ARG A 314 -12.38 22.55 -3.69
N ALA A 315 -11.83 22.92 -2.53
CA ALA A 315 -12.31 22.48 -1.22
C ALA A 315 -13.78 22.86 -0.91
N GLY A 316 -14.36 23.83 -1.63
CA GLY A 316 -15.76 24.22 -1.52
C GLY A 316 -16.66 23.73 -2.66
N GLU A 317 -16.14 22.93 -3.60
CA GLU A 317 -16.94 22.37 -4.69
C GLU A 317 -17.90 21.28 -4.19
N HIS A 318 -18.96 21.04 -4.96
CA HIS A 318 -19.89 19.94 -4.71
C HIS A 318 -19.44 18.68 -5.45
N PHE A 319 -19.23 17.59 -4.71
CA PHE A 319 -18.74 16.31 -5.23
C PHE A 319 -19.81 15.21 -5.11
N PRO A 320 -20.70 15.04 -6.12
CA PRO A 320 -21.89 14.20 -5.97
C PRO A 320 -21.59 12.70 -5.77
N GLN A 321 -20.42 12.22 -6.20
CA GLN A 321 -20.01 10.82 -6.03
C GLN A 321 -19.23 10.58 -4.74
N ALA A 322 -18.70 11.63 -4.12
CA ALA A 322 -17.84 11.50 -2.97
C ALA A 322 -18.63 11.13 -1.72
N TYR A 323 -18.04 10.26 -0.91
CA TYR A 323 -18.52 9.94 0.43
C TYR A 323 -17.93 10.86 1.49
N ALA A 324 -16.71 11.34 1.24
CA ALA A 324 -16.03 12.30 2.07
C ALA A 324 -15.02 13.09 1.22
N ALA A 325 -14.47 14.16 1.80
CA ALA A 325 -13.32 14.84 1.27
C ALA A 325 -12.26 15.08 2.33
N HIS A 326 -11.02 14.82 1.96
CA HIS A 326 -9.84 15.19 2.73
C HIS A 326 -9.50 16.67 2.50
N HIS A 327 -9.42 17.47 3.56
CA HIS A 327 -9.16 18.90 3.47
C HIS A 327 -7.68 19.30 3.51
N TRP A 328 -6.76 18.34 3.63
CA TRP A 328 -5.31 18.55 3.54
C TRP A 328 -4.80 19.70 4.42
N ALA A 329 -5.27 19.79 5.66
CA ALA A 329 -5.05 20.91 6.57
C ALA A 329 -3.58 21.14 6.92
N ARG A 330 -2.68 20.20 6.60
CA ARG A 330 -1.23 20.26 6.87
C ARG A 330 -0.92 20.59 8.33
N SER A 331 -1.78 20.19 9.26
CA SER A 331 -1.65 20.45 10.70
C SER A 331 -0.39 19.85 11.34
N TRP A 332 0.33 19.00 10.59
CA TRP A 332 1.62 18.41 10.94
C TRP A 332 2.86 19.19 10.47
N VAL A 333 2.69 20.20 9.60
CA VAL A 333 3.76 21.14 9.27
C VAL A 333 3.79 22.13 10.43
N GLY A 334 4.76 21.95 11.33
CA GLY A 334 4.93 22.82 12.49
C GLY A 334 4.80 24.29 12.06
N SER A 335 4.13 25.10 12.87
CA SER A 335 3.94 26.52 12.64
C SER A 335 5.29 27.22 12.48
N THR A 336 5.85 27.22 11.27
CA THR A 336 6.83 28.21 10.87
C THR A 336 6.03 29.47 10.69
N GLY A 337 6.11 30.35 11.69
CA GLY A 337 5.65 31.71 11.59
C GLY A 337 6.14 32.34 10.30
N ILE A 338 5.30 33.23 9.78
CA ILE A 338 5.64 34.24 8.78
C ILE A 338 6.98 34.90 9.13
#